data_AF-A0A7Y2HCK0-F1
#
_entry.id   AF-A0A7Y2HCK0-F1
#
_cell.length_a   1.000
_cell.length_b   1.000
_cell.length_c   1.000
_cell.angle_alpha   90.00
_cell.angle_beta   90.00
_cell.angle_gamma   90.00
#
_symmetry.space_group_name_H-M   'P 1'
#
loop_
_entity.id
_entity.type
_entity.pdbx_description
1 polymer ?
#
loop_
_entity_poly.entity_id
_entity_poly.type
_entity_poly.pdbx_seq_one_letter_code
_entity_poly.pdbx_strand_id
1 'polypeptide(L)'
;METKQKLPDLTREEFEVFLLIYVGHVDYNFSENEKEFIKKRTAPATFTKLFSLFLQNNDFFSLKIILKHKDKYYDSEESRHKLFLLLKDIFHIDGEYSRIEKVFVSFFQRLPNF
;
A
#
# COMPACT_ATOMS: atom_id res chain seq x y z
N MET A 1 -30.22 -2.70 4.21
CA MET A 1 -29.67 -2.64 2.85
C MET A 1 -28.21 -2.23 2.96
N GLU A 2 -27.28 -3.16 2.85
CA GLU A 2 -25.86 -2.82 2.77
C GLU A 2 -25.63 -2.12 1.42
N THR A 3 -25.32 -0.83 1.45
CA THR A 3 -24.84 -0.12 0.28
C THR A 3 -23.53 -0.80 -0.14
N LYS A 4 -23.51 -1.48 -1.30
CA LYS A 4 -22.25 -1.95 -1.90
C LYS A 4 -21.37 -0.72 -2.16
N GLN A 5 -20.45 -0.45 -1.25
CA GLN A 5 -19.53 0.68 -1.37
C GLN A 5 -18.66 0.46 -2.62
N LYS A 6 -18.79 1.36 -3.60
CA LYS A 6 -18.10 1.26 -4.88
C LYS A 6 -16.60 1.43 -4.64
N LEU A 7 -15.79 0.44 -5.01
CA LEU A 7 -14.33 0.53 -4.92
C LEU A 7 -13.81 1.59 -5.91
N PRO A 8 -12.96 2.53 -5.48
CA PRO A 8 -12.33 3.51 -6.38
C PRO A 8 -11.56 2.80 -7.50
N ASP A 9 -11.49 3.39 -8.68
CA ASP A 9 -10.59 2.95 -9.75
C ASP A 9 -9.36 3.84 -9.72
N LEU A 10 -8.25 3.29 -9.25
CA LEU A 10 -6.98 3.98 -9.09
C LEU A 10 -6.13 3.75 -10.34
N THR A 11 -5.42 4.78 -10.78
CA THR A 11 -4.32 4.60 -11.74
C THR A 11 -3.21 3.74 -11.12
N ARG A 12 -2.25 3.29 -11.92
CA ARG A 12 -1.11 2.51 -11.40
C ARG A 12 -0.31 3.29 -10.34
N GLU A 13 0.00 4.56 -10.61
CA GLU A 13 0.71 5.44 -9.67
C GLU A 13 -0.09 5.62 -8.37
N GLU A 14 -1.41 5.87 -8.51
CA GLU A 14 -2.28 6.01 -7.34
C GLU A 14 -2.37 4.73 -6.51
N PHE A 15 -2.39 3.57 -7.17
CA PHE A 15 -2.36 2.28 -6.49
C PHE A 15 -1.06 2.07 -5.72
N GLU A 16 0.09 2.36 -6.33
CA GLU A 16 1.40 2.22 -5.68
C GLU A 16 1.52 3.11 -4.43
N VAL A 17 1.08 4.37 -4.53
CA VAL A 17 1.03 5.29 -3.39
C VAL A 17 0.08 4.79 -2.30
N PHE A 18 -1.13 4.34 -2.67
CA PHE A 18 -2.09 3.81 -1.71
C PHE A 18 -1.57 2.56 -1.00
N LEU A 19 -0.88 1.68 -1.73
CA LEU A 19 -0.26 0.49 -1.17
C LEU A 19 0.86 0.85 -0.18
N LEU A 20 1.73 1.80 -0.51
CA LEU A 20 2.79 2.26 0.41
C LEU A 20 2.20 2.85 1.70
N ILE A 21 1.13 3.64 1.61
CA ILE A 21 0.41 4.17 2.77
C ILE A 21 -0.14 3.03 3.63
N TYR A 22 -0.80 2.05 3.00
CA TYR A 22 -1.36 0.89 3.72
C TYR A 22 -0.26 0.10 4.43
N VAL A 23 0.79 -0.27 3.70
CA VAL A 23 1.89 -1.11 4.19
C VAL A 23 2.67 -0.42 5.31
N GLY A 24 2.91 0.89 5.22
CA GLY A 24 3.51 1.67 6.31
C GLY A 24 2.68 1.70 7.60
N HIS A 25 1.37 1.43 7.53
CA HIS A 25 0.47 1.36 8.70
C HIS A 25 0.21 -0.06 9.20
N VAL A 26 0.65 -1.11 8.51
CA VAL A 26 0.34 -2.52 8.87
C VAL A 26 0.82 -2.86 10.29
N ASP A 27 1.95 -2.31 10.71
CA ASP A 27 2.51 -2.52 12.05
C ASP A 27 2.27 -1.36 13.03
N TYR A 28 1.44 -0.39 12.64
CA TYR A 28 1.13 0.84 13.39
C TYR A 28 2.30 1.82 13.59
N ASN A 29 3.40 1.69 12.84
CA ASN A 29 4.61 2.52 13.02
C ASN A 29 4.93 3.45 11.82
N PHE A 30 3.92 4.03 11.16
CA PHE A 30 4.15 4.88 9.99
C PHE A 30 4.93 6.15 10.33
N SER A 31 6.19 6.23 9.92
CA SER A 31 7.11 7.31 10.30
C SER A 31 6.99 8.53 9.37
N GLU A 32 7.44 9.70 9.84
CA GLU A 32 7.50 10.89 8.96
C GLU A 32 8.51 10.72 7.82
N ASN A 33 9.58 9.92 7.99
CA ASN A 33 10.52 9.65 6.90
C ASN A 33 9.90 8.80 5.79
N GLU A 34 9.13 7.77 6.16
CA GLU A 34 8.35 6.94 5.23
C GLU A 34 7.32 7.79 4.47
N LYS A 35 6.66 8.70 5.18
CA LYS A 35 5.71 9.65 4.61
C LYS A 35 6.37 10.63 3.64
N GLU A 36 7.52 11.19 3.99
CA GLU A 36 8.29 12.07 3.11
C GLU A 36 8.81 11.34 1.87
N PHE A 37 9.20 10.07 2.00
CA PHE A 37 9.56 9.24 0.86
C PHE A 37 8.41 9.05 -0.13
N ILE A 38 7.20 8.80 0.38
CA ILE A 38 6.02 8.72 -0.50
C ILE A 38 5.79 10.07 -1.17
N LYS A 39 5.74 11.17 -0.41
CA LYS A 39 5.49 12.53 -0.95
C LYS A 39 6.49 12.96 -2.02
N LYS A 40 7.76 12.54 -1.96
CA LYS A 40 8.77 12.84 -2.98
C LYS A 40 8.54 12.12 -4.31
N ARG A 41 7.72 11.07 -4.32
CA ARG A 41 7.48 10.19 -5.49
C ARG A 41 6.12 10.42 -6.15
N THR A 42 5.28 11.28 -5.59
CA THR A 42 3.94 11.55 -6.09
C THR A 42 3.61 13.03 -6.01
N ALA A 43 2.65 13.49 -6.82
CA ALA A 43 2.10 14.83 -6.65
C ALA A 43 1.47 15.01 -5.25
N PRO A 44 1.60 16.19 -4.61
CA PRO A 44 1.03 16.46 -3.28
C PRO A 44 -0.49 16.23 -3.20
N ALA A 45 -1.21 16.55 -4.29
CA ALA A 45 -2.64 16.33 -4.40
C ALA A 45 -3.00 14.83 -4.37
N THR A 46 -2.21 14.00 -5.07
CA THR A 46 -2.37 12.54 -5.10
C THR A 46 -2.11 11.93 -3.73
N PHE A 47 -1.02 12.33 -3.05
CA PHE A 47 -0.76 11.88 -1.69
C PHE A 47 -1.92 12.21 -0.75
N THR A 48 -2.36 13.47 -0.75
CA THR A 48 -3.46 13.94 0.10
C THR A 48 -4.75 13.15 -0.16
N LYS A 49 -5.13 12.99 -1.43
CA LYS A 49 -6.31 12.23 -1.86
C LYS A 49 -6.27 10.79 -1.31
N LEU A 50 -5.15 10.10 -1.49
CA LEU A 50 -5.03 8.68 -1.15
C LEU A 50 -4.86 8.45 0.34
N PHE A 51 -4.20 9.37 1.04
CA PHE A 51 -4.10 9.35 2.49
C PHE A 51 -5.47 9.56 3.13
N SER A 52 -6.25 10.54 2.65
CA SER A 52 -7.65 10.71 3.08
C SER A 52 -8.51 9.48 2.76
N LEU A 53 -8.33 8.87 1.58
CA LEU A 53 -9.01 7.63 1.23
C LEU A 53 -8.67 6.50 2.21
N PHE A 54 -7.42 6.35 2.61
CA PHE A 54 -7.01 5.35 3.60
C PHE A 54 -7.66 5.62 4.97
N LEU A 55 -7.55 6.85 5.48
CA LEU A 55 -8.10 7.22 6.80
C LEU A 55 -9.62 7.09 6.91
N GLN A 56 -10.34 7.27 5.81
CA GLN A 56 -11.81 7.16 5.77
C GLN A 56 -12.30 5.71 5.71
N ASN A 57 -11.41 4.74 5.51
CA ASN A 57 -11.75 3.35 5.30
C ASN A 57 -11.14 2.44 6.36
N ASN A 58 -11.84 1.36 6.70
CA ASN A 58 -11.30 0.33 7.57
C ASN A 58 -10.32 -0.59 6.81
N ASP A 59 -9.61 -1.44 7.55
CA ASP A 59 -8.62 -2.38 7.01
C ASP A 59 -9.21 -3.27 5.91
N PHE A 60 -10.43 -3.79 6.12
CA PHE A 60 -11.11 -4.66 5.16
C PHE A 60 -11.38 -3.97 3.82
N PHE A 61 -11.86 -2.73 3.83
CA PHE A 61 -12.11 -1.99 2.59
C PHE A 61 -10.80 -1.58 1.91
N SER A 62 -9.78 -1.18 2.68
CA SER A 62 -8.44 -0.88 2.15
C SER A 62 -7.81 -2.09 1.47
N LEU A 63 -7.92 -3.28 2.09
CA LEU A 63 -7.45 -4.53 1.49
C LEU A 63 -8.22 -4.86 0.20
N LYS A 64 -9.54 -4.64 0.15
CA LYS A 64 -10.32 -4.81 -1.09
C LYS A 64 -9.87 -3.89 -2.22
N ILE A 65 -9.50 -2.64 -1.91
CA ILE A 65 -8.90 -1.73 -2.89
C ILE A 65 -7.59 -2.33 -3.40
N ILE A 66 -6.72 -2.84 -2.51
CA ILE A 66 -5.44 -3.41 -2.90
C ILE A 66 -5.64 -4.62 -3.82
N LEU A 67 -6.50 -5.57 -3.45
CA LEU A 67 -6.75 -6.78 -4.24
C LEU A 67 -7.29 -6.47 -5.63
N LYS A 68 -8.24 -5.53 -5.74
CA LYS A 68 -8.82 -5.10 -7.02
C LYS A 68 -7.75 -4.62 -8.01
N HIS A 69 -6.76 -3.86 -7.54
CA HIS A 69 -5.77 -3.22 -8.41
C HIS A 69 -4.50 -4.04 -8.55
N LYS A 70 -4.19 -4.92 -7.59
CA LYS A 70 -3.08 -5.88 -7.70
C LYS A 70 -3.21 -6.69 -8.97
N ASP A 71 -4.37 -7.30 -9.21
CA ASP A 71 -4.56 -8.16 -10.39
C ASP A 71 -4.61 -7.36 -11.70
N LYS A 72 -4.90 -6.05 -11.63
CA LYS A 72 -4.93 -5.16 -12.80
C LYS A 72 -3.53 -4.72 -13.24
N TYR A 73 -2.61 -4.50 -12.29
CA TYR A 73 -1.29 -3.90 -12.56
C TYR A 73 -0.12 -4.85 -12.29
N TYR A 74 -0.35 -5.94 -11.57
CA TYR A 74 0.66 -6.83 -11.00
C TYR A 74 0.31 -8.31 -11.16
N ASP A 75 -0.08 -8.70 -12.38
CA ASP A 75 -0.54 -10.04 -12.75
C ASP A 75 0.59 -11.04 -13.07
N SER A 76 1.75 -10.55 -13.47
CA SER A 76 2.95 -11.35 -13.80
C SER A 76 3.93 -11.44 -12.64
N GLU A 77 4.77 -12.48 -12.63
CA GLU A 77 5.83 -12.67 -11.63
C GLU A 77 6.80 -11.49 -11.59
N GLU A 78 7.22 -11.00 -12.77
CA GLU A 78 8.13 -9.85 -12.89
C GLU A 78 7.52 -8.59 -12.26
N SER A 79 6.24 -8.33 -12.53
CA SER A 79 5.55 -7.19 -11.93
C SER A 79 5.45 -7.33 -10.41
N ARG A 80 5.07 -8.52 -9.89
CA ARG A 80 5.04 -8.78 -8.44
C ARG A 80 6.39 -8.58 -7.79
N HIS A 81 7.48 -8.94 -8.46
CA HIS A 81 8.83 -8.66 -7.97
C HIS A 81 9.12 -7.16 -7.87
N LYS A 82 8.69 -6.35 -8.85
CA LYS A 82 8.81 -4.88 -8.77
C LYS A 82 8.03 -4.31 -7.59
N LEU A 83 6.83 -4.84 -7.32
CA LEU A 83 6.04 -4.47 -6.15
C LEU A 83 6.76 -4.81 -4.84
N PHE A 84 7.35 -6.00 -4.77
CA PHE A 84 8.14 -6.44 -3.62
C PHE A 84 9.33 -5.50 -3.36
N LEU A 85 10.07 -5.11 -4.39
CA LEU A 85 11.18 -4.16 -4.27
C LEU A 85 10.69 -2.79 -3.79
N LEU A 86 9.57 -2.30 -4.33
CA LEU A 86 8.96 -1.04 -3.89
C LEU A 86 8.59 -1.06 -2.39
N LEU A 87 8.01 -2.17 -1.92
CA LEU A 87 7.70 -2.35 -0.50
C LEU A 87 8.96 -2.49 0.36
N LYS A 88 10.03 -3.08 -0.17
CA LYS A 88 11.30 -3.19 0.55
C LYS A 88 11.95 -1.82 0.74
N ASP A 89 11.90 -0.96 -0.27
CA ASP A 89 12.52 0.36 -0.27
C ASP A 89 11.97 1.27 0.84
N ILE A 90 10.66 1.27 1.10
CA ILE A 90 10.06 2.14 2.13
C ILE A 90 10.57 1.80 3.53
N PHE A 91 10.82 0.53 3.83
CA PHE A 91 11.31 0.14 5.15
C PHE A 91 12.82 0.27 5.32
N HIS A 92 13.58 0.33 4.22
CA HIS A 92 15.02 0.60 4.30
C HIS A 92 15.33 2.04 4.72
N ILE A 93 14.34 2.94 4.67
CA ILE A 93 14.50 4.35 5.06
C ILE A 93 14.90 4.48 6.52
N ASP A 94 14.23 3.73 7.41
CA ASP A 94 14.44 3.83 8.85
C ASP A 94 15.43 2.75 9.37
N GLY A 95 15.94 1.88 8.49
CA GLY A 95 17.00 0.89 8.81
C GLY A 95 16.54 -0.32 9.64
N GLU A 96 15.24 -0.49 9.86
CA GLU A 96 14.71 -1.53 10.76
C GLU A 96 14.42 -2.86 10.04
N TYR A 97 15.44 -3.72 9.91
CA TYR A 97 15.30 -5.03 9.27
C TYR A 97 14.25 -5.94 9.94
N SER A 98 14.11 -5.87 11.27
CA SER A 98 13.10 -6.64 12.01
C SER A 98 11.67 -6.21 11.68
N ARG A 99 11.47 -4.93 11.36
CA ARG A 99 10.17 -4.36 11.00
C ARG A 99 9.73 -4.82 9.61
N ILE A 100 10.69 -4.93 8.69
CA ILE A 100 10.49 -5.47 7.34
C ILE A 100 9.85 -6.85 7.38
N GLU A 101 10.46 -7.79 8.11
CA GLU A 101 9.97 -9.16 8.20
C GLU A 101 8.56 -9.21 8.79
N LYS A 102 8.32 -8.48 9.88
CA LYS A 102 7.01 -8.42 10.52
C LYS A 102 5.92 -7.88 9.59
N VAL A 103 6.20 -6.80 8.87
CA VAL A 103 5.22 -6.21 7.94
C VAL A 103 4.99 -7.13 6.75
N PHE A 104 6.04 -7.68 6.14
CA PHE A 104 5.87 -8.60 5.01
C PHE A 104 5.08 -9.85 5.40
N VAL A 105 5.40 -10.49 6.53
CA VAL A 105 4.62 -11.64 7.02
C VAL A 105 3.15 -11.24 7.24
N SER A 106 2.92 -10.11 7.93
CA SER A 106 1.56 -9.65 8.23
C SER A 106 0.76 -9.27 6.97
N PHE A 107 1.43 -8.67 5.99
CA PHE A 107 0.83 -8.23 4.73
C PHE A 107 0.54 -9.42 3.82
N PHE A 108 1.50 -10.32 3.62
CA PHE A 108 1.32 -11.47 2.73
C PHE A 108 0.32 -12.49 3.27
N GLN A 109 0.20 -12.66 4.60
CA GLN A 109 -0.88 -13.46 5.18
C GLN A 109 -2.28 -12.92 4.84
N ARG A 110 -2.41 -11.63 4.51
CA ARG A 110 -3.68 -11.01 4.11
C ARG A 110 -3.93 -11.09 2.60
N LEU A 111 -2.91 -11.46 1.81
CA LEU A 111 -3.02 -11.57 0.37
C LEU A 111 -3.23 -13.05 -0.03
N PRO A 112 -4.41 -13.41 -0.57
CA PRO A 112 -4.59 -14.74 -1.14
C PRO A 112 -3.69 -14.90 -2.38
N ASN A 113 -2.96 -16.01 -2.45
CA ASN A 113 -2.12 -16.44 -3.59
C ASN A 113 -0.99 -15.46 -3.99
N PHE A 114 -0.22 -14.96 -3.01
CA PHE A 114 0.99 -14.18 -3.30
C PHE A 114 2.19 -15.07 -3.66
#